data_AF-A0A4Y9Z587-F1
#
_entry.id   AF-A0A4Y9Z587-F1
#
_cell.length_a   1.000
_cell.length_b   1.000
_cell.length_c   1.000
_cell.angle_alpha   90.00
_cell.angle_beta   90.00
_cell.angle_gamma   90.00
#
_symmetry.space_group_name_H-M   'P 1'
#
loop_
_entity.id
_entity.type
_entity.pdbx_description
1 polymer ?
#
loop_
_entity_poly.entity_id
_entity_poly.type
_entity_poly.pdbx_seq_one_letter_code
_entity_poly.pdbx_strand_id
1 'polypeptide(L)'
;MQADSRVRRQMIISPLESVASIALNAVSRRFEYQADRFACELHGMLKAEEMADMGDRLGRALITLHVKNLSTVWVDWLYSAYHHSHPTLTERLRALEGFKGAAGSASKKEL
;
A
#
# COMPACT_ATOMS: atom_id res chain seq x y z
N MET A 1 -44.14 1.36 7.63
CA MET A 1 -43.60 0.29 8.52
C MET A 1 -42.39 -0.48 7.96
N GLN A 2 -42.08 -0.46 6.65
CA GLN A 2 -40.91 -1.16 6.11
C GLN A 2 -39.58 -0.36 6.16
N ALA A 3 -39.63 0.97 6.30
CA ALA A 3 -38.43 1.80 6.40
C ALA A 3 -37.72 1.65 7.77
N ASP A 4 -38.49 1.57 8.86
CA ASP A 4 -37.97 1.44 10.23
C ASP A 4 -37.18 0.13 10.45
N SER A 5 -37.67 -0.99 9.91
CA SER A 5 -36.97 -2.28 10.04
C SER A 5 -35.66 -2.33 9.23
N ARG A 6 -35.53 -1.51 8.19
CA ARG A 6 -34.32 -1.41 7.36
C ARG A 6 -33.23 -0.58 8.07
N VAL A 7 -33.61 0.55 8.67
CA VAL A 7 -32.72 1.39 9.48
C VAL A 7 -32.22 0.65 10.73
N ARG A 8 -33.12 -0.09 11.40
CA ARG A 8 -32.78 -0.91 12.58
C ARG A 8 -31.72 -1.97 12.27
N ARG A 9 -31.83 -2.65 11.13
CA ARG A 9 -30.82 -3.63 10.69
C ARG A 9 -29.47 -2.97 10.41
N GLN A 10 -29.46 -1.80 9.76
CA GLN A 10 -28.21 -1.09 9.49
C GLN A 10 -27.50 -0.67 10.79
N MET A 11 -28.22 -0.24 11.82
CA MET A 11 -27.63 0.11 13.11
C MET A 11 -27.00 -1.10 13.84
N ILE A 12 -27.56 -2.30 13.66
CA ILE A 12 -27.04 -3.52 14.28
C ILE A 12 -25.84 -4.09 13.49
N ILE A 13 -25.85 -3.97 12.16
CA ILE A 13 -24.82 -4.53 11.27
C ILE A 13 -23.63 -3.56 11.07
N SER A 14 -23.85 -2.25 11.19
CA SER A 14 -22.82 -1.21 11.04
C SER A 14 -21.54 -1.43 11.86
N PRO A 15 -21.57 -1.83 13.15
CA PRO A 15 -20.33 -2.12 13.88
C PRO A 15 -19.58 -3.34 13.33
N LEU A 16 -20.30 -4.36 12.85
CA LEU A 16 -19.69 -5.53 12.20
C LEU A 16 -19.04 -5.14 10.86
N GLU A 17 -19.72 -4.33 10.06
CA GLU A 17 -19.19 -3.78 8.81
C GLU A 17 -17.91 -2.96 9.06
N SER A 18 -17.89 -2.16 10.13
CA SER A 18 -16.73 -1.34 10.50
C SER A 18 -15.51 -2.22 10.84
N VAL A 19 -15.71 -3.30 11.62
CA VAL A 19 -14.64 -4.26 11.94
C VAL A 19 -14.16 -5.00 10.69
N ALA A 20 -15.09 -5.46 9.84
CA ALA A 20 -14.77 -6.11 8.57
C ALA A 20 -13.99 -5.16 7.64
N SER A 21 -14.37 -3.88 7.59
CA SER A 21 -13.69 -2.86 6.80
C SER A 21 -12.25 -2.65 7.26
N ILE A 22 -11.99 -2.55 8.56
CA ILE A 22 -10.62 -2.46 9.10
C ILE A 22 -9.80 -3.69 8.71
N ALA A 23 -10.38 -4.89 8.83
CA ALA A 23 -9.70 -6.14 8.49
C ALA A 23 -9.35 -6.21 6.99
N LEU A 24 -10.29 -5.85 6.13
CA LEU A 24 -10.07 -5.78 4.68
C LEU A 24 -9.03 -4.72 4.31
N ASN A 25 -9.08 -3.53 4.92
CA ASN A 25 -8.07 -2.49 4.73
C ASN A 25 -6.67 -2.97 5.17
N ALA A 26 -6.56 -3.78 6.22
CA ALA A 26 -5.28 -4.37 6.63
C ALA A 26 -4.76 -5.40 5.61
N VAL A 27 -5.65 -6.21 5.02
CA VAL A 27 -5.28 -7.18 3.96
C VAL A 27 -4.85 -6.45 2.69
N SER A 28 -5.60 -5.44 2.25
CA SER A 28 -5.24 -4.62 1.09
C SER A 28 -3.88 -3.96 1.27
N ARG A 29 -3.59 -3.40 2.46
CA ARG A 29 -2.27 -2.84 2.77
C ARG A 29 -1.14 -3.87 2.63
N ARG A 30 -1.36 -5.13 3.00
CA ARG A 30 -0.36 -6.21 2.80
C ARG A 30 -0.12 -6.50 1.33
N PHE A 31 -1.15 -6.50 0.49
CA PHE A 31 -1.00 -6.72 -0.95
C PHE A 31 -0.24 -5.58 -1.64
N GLU A 32 -0.44 -4.33 -1.20
CA GLU A 32 0.36 -3.19 -1.69
C GLU A 32 1.86 -3.38 -1.41
N TYR A 33 2.23 -3.80 -0.19
CA TYR A 33 3.63 -4.05 0.14
C TYR A 33 4.24 -5.23 -0.64
N GLN A 34 3.44 -6.26 -0.93
CA GLN A 34 3.89 -7.37 -1.77
C GLN A 34 4.12 -6.91 -3.23
N ALA A 35 3.26 -6.04 -3.75
CA ALA A 35 3.42 -5.46 -5.08
C ALA A 35 4.65 -4.55 -5.18
N ASP A 36 4.87 -3.69 -4.18
CA ASP A 36 6.05 -2.81 -4.09
C ASP A 36 7.35 -3.63 -4.03
N ARG A 37 7.35 -4.73 -3.25
CA ARG A 37 8.48 -5.68 -3.21
C ARG A 37 8.72 -6.35 -4.56
N PHE A 38 7.66 -6.83 -5.21
CA PHE A 38 7.76 -7.47 -6.52
C PHE A 38 8.35 -6.52 -7.57
N ALA A 39 7.98 -5.24 -7.54
CA ALA A 39 8.54 -4.23 -8.44
C ALA A 39 10.07 -4.07 -8.27
N CYS A 40 10.58 -4.16 -7.03
CA CYS A 40 12.02 -4.14 -6.76
C CYS A 40 12.73 -5.45 -7.15
N GLU A 41 12.09 -6.60 -6.92
CA GLU A 41 12.68 -7.92 -7.23
C GLU A 41 12.71 -8.22 -8.74
N LEU A 42 11.80 -7.63 -9.52
CA LEU A 42 11.70 -7.83 -10.96
C LEU A 42 13.02 -7.53 -11.70
N HIS A 43 13.79 -6.54 -11.22
CA HIS A 43 15.11 -6.23 -11.76
C HIS A 43 16.06 -7.44 -11.70
N GLY A 44 16.12 -8.13 -10.56
CA GLY A 44 16.99 -9.29 -10.36
C GLY A 44 16.53 -10.55 -11.09
N MET A 45 15.20 -10.72 -11.25
CA MET A 45 14.62 -11.91 -11.89
C MET A 45 14.72 -11.87 -13.42
N LEU A 46 14.44 -10.73 -14.04
CA LEU A 46 14.30 -10.65 -15.50
C LEU A 46 15.60 -10.32 -16.24
N LYS A 47 16.65 -9.83 -15.55
CA LYS A 47 17.96 -9.40 -16.10
C LYS A 47 17.86 -8.49 -17.35
N ALA A 48 16.71 -7.86 -17.56
CA ALA A 48 16.50 -6.91 -18.64
C ALA A 48 16.98 -5.54 -18.18
N GLU A 49 18.00 -4.97 -18.83
CA GLU A 49 18.54 -3.64 -18.52
C GLU A 49 17.46 -2.55 -18.52
N GLU A 50 16.49 -2.65 -19.44
CA GLU A 50 15.34 -1.75 -19.55
C GLU A 50 14.52 -1.62 -18.26
N MET A 51 14.56 -2.63 -17.39
CA MET A 51 13.76 -2.73 -16.17
C MET A 51 14.57 -2.46 -14.90
N ALA A 52 15.83 -2.03 -15.04
CA ALA A 52 16.75 -1.90 -13.91
C ALA A 52 16.37 -0.84 -12.87
N ASP A 53 15.69 0.23 -13.29
CA ASP A 53 15.26 1.31 -12.40
C ASP A 53 13.75 1.24 -12.04
N MET A 54 13.08 0.10 -12.28
CA MET A 54 11.62 0.02 -12.12
C MET A 54 11.10 0.45 -10.75
N GLY A 55 11.82 0.13 -9.67
CA GLY A 55 11.49 0.63 -8.33
C GLY A 55 11.59 2.15 -8.21
N ASP A 56 12.60 2.77 -8.83
CA ASP A 56 12.79 4.23 -8.82
C ASP A 56 11.73 4.94 -9.67
N ARG A 57 11.36 4.36 -10.82
CA ARG A 57 10.23 4.83 -11.65
C ARG A 57 8.90 4.74 -10.91
N LEU A 58 8.65 3.65 -10.20
CA LEU A 58 7.45 3.47 -9.41
C LEU A 58 7.36 4.52 -8.29
N GLY A 59 8.46 4.75 -7.56
CA GLY A 59 8.55 5.81 -6.55
C GLY A 59 8.25 7.20 -7.12
N ARG A 60 8.88 7.57 -8.25
CA ARG A 60 8.62 8.86 -8.93
C ARG A 60 7.17 9.00 -9.41
N ALA A 61 6.59 7.93 -9.95
CA ALA A 61 5.19 7.92 -10.39
C ALA A 61 4.23 8.11 -9.21
N LEU A 62 4.48 7.44 -8.08
CA LEU A 62 3.70 7.58 -6.85
C LEU A 62 3.76 9.01 -6.31
N ILE A 63 4.95 9.62 -6.26
CA ILE A 63 5.12 11.02 -5.83
C ILE A 63 4.34 11.96 -6.76
N THR A 64 4.50 11.79 -8.08
CA THR A 64 3.83 12.65 -9.07
C THR A 64 2.31 12.55 -8.96
N LEU A 65 1.78 11.33 -8.78
CA LEU A 65 0.35 11.11 -8.60
C LEU A 65 -0.17 11.74 -7.30
N HIS A 66 0.58 11.59 -6.21
CA HIS A 66 0.21 12.15 -4.90
C HIS A 66 0.19 13.68 -4.91
N VAL A 67 1.17 14.31 -5.57
CA VAL A 67 1.22 15.77 -5.76
C VAL A 67 0.04 16.24 -6.61
N LYS A 68 -0.28 15.55 -7.72
CA LYS A 68 -1.43 15.90 -8.57
C LYS A 68 -2.76 15.78 -7.83
N ASN A 69 -2.89 14.80 -6.94
CA ASN A 69 -4.09 14.57 -6.16
C ASN A 69 -4.17 15.45 -4.89
N LEU A 70 -3.19 16.35 -4.65
CA LEU A 70 -3.08 17.17 -3.44
C LEU A 70 -3.33 16.35 -2.15
N SER A 71 -2.82 15.13 -2.12
CA SER A 71 -3.10 14.19 -1.03
C SER A 71 -2.33 14.55 0.24
N THR A 72 -2.87 14.13 1.39
CA THR A 72 -2.29 14.43 2.69
C THR A 72 -1.03 13.59 2.94
N VAL A 73 0.09 14.25 3.25
CA VAL A 73 1.38 13.60 3.50
C VAL A 73 1.46 12.99 4.89
N TRP A 74 0.78 13.61 5.86
CA TRP A 74 0.76 13.20 7.26
C TRP A 74 -0.63 12.76 7.66
N VAL A 75 -0.75 11.49 8.05
CA VAL A 75 -2.01 10.89 8.50
C VAL A 75 -1.72 10.10 9.76
N ASP A 76 -2.61 10.22 10.75
CA ASP A 76 -2.51 9.45 11.99
C ASP A 76 -2.71 7.94 11.71
N TRP A 77 -1.99 7.10 12.44
CA TRP A 77 -1.98 5.65 12.25
C TRP A 77 -3.36 4.99 12.39
N LEU A 78 -4.22 5.50 13.27
CA LEU A 78 -5.53 4.94 13.60
C LEU A 78 -6.55 5.38 12.55
N TYR A 79 -6.47 6.66 12.17
CA TYR A 79 -7.26 7.20 11.06
C TYR A 79 -6.93 6.49 9.74
N SER A 80 -5.65 6.25 9.45
CA SER A 80 -5.22 5.49 8.28
C SER A 80 -5.73 4.04 8.36
N ALA A 81 -5.60 3.38 9.51
CA ALA A 81 -6.07 2.00 9.66
C ALA A 81 -7.58 1.82 9.45
N TYR A 82 -8.37 2.84 9.78
CA TYR A 82 -9.82 2.80 9.65
C TYR A 82 -10.31 3.24 8.26
N HIS A 83 -9.80 4.37 7.74
CA HIS A 83 -10.34 4.99 6.52
C HIS A 83 -9.53 4.72 5.24
N HIS A 84 -8.25 4.37 5.35
CA HIS A 84 -7.40 4.20 4.17
C HIS A 84 -7.17 2.72 3.86
N SER A 85 -7.62 2.29 2.69
CA SER A 85 -7.33 0.95 2.16
C SER A 85 -5.87 0.79 1.71
N HIS A 86 -5.15 1.90 1.51
CA HIS A 86 -3.74 1.94 1.13
C HIS A 86 -2.87 2.51 2.26
N PRO A 87 -1.63 2.05 2.40
CA PRO A 87 -0.69 2.66 3.33
C PRO A 87 -0.30 4.07 2.83
N THR A 88 0.20 4.90 3.75
CA THR A 88 0.59 6.26 3.41
C THR A 88 1.75 6.27 2.39
N LEU A 89 1.86 7.36 1.62
CA LEU A 89 2.93 7.47 0.62
C LEU A 89 4.32 7.30 1.25
N THR A 90 4.52 7.88 2.43
CA THR A 90 5.79 7.83 3.16
C THR A 90 6.15 6.40 3.59
N GLU A 91 5.18 5.61 4.04
CA GLU A 91 5.36 4.19 4.35
C GLU A 91 5.75 3.37 3.12
N ARG A 92 5.11 3.63 1.97
CA ARG A 92 5.43 2.94 0.71
C ARG A 92 6.80 3.30 0.16
N LEU A 93 7.15 4.58 0.14
CA LEU A 93 8.47 5.03 -0.30
C LEU A 93 9.58 4.44 0.59
N ARG A 94 9.37 4.42 1.91
CA ARG A 94 10.30 3.79 2.84
C ARG A 94 10.44 2.28 2.60
N ALA A 95 9.33 1.59 2.31
CA ALA A 95 9.37 0.17 1.99
C ALA A 95 10.14 -0.09 0.69
N LEU A 96 9.89 0.69 -0.36
CA LEU A 96 10.61 0.62 -1.65
C LEU A 96 12.13 0.84 -1.47
N GLU A 97 12.54 1.85 -0.70
CA GLU A 97 13.95 2.08 -0.38
C GLU A 97 14.58 0.90 0.39
N GLY A 98 13.84 0.34 1.35
CA GLY A 98 14.27 -0.84 2.10
C GLY A 98 14.47 -2.08 1.20
N PHE A 99 13.54 -2.33 0.28
CA PHE A 99 13.64 -3.45 -0.66
C PHE A 99 14.79 -3.29 -1.65
N LYS A 100 15.05 -2.08 -2.13
CA LYS A 100 16.21 -1.75 -2.97
C LYS A 100 17.54 -2.04 -2.25
N GLY A 101 17.65 -1.63 -0.98
CA GLY A 101 18.83 -1.92 -0.14
C GLY A 101 19.05 -3.42 0.08
N ALA A 102 17.97 -4.18 0.28
CA ALA A 102 18.04 -5.63 0.41
C ALA A 102 18.52 -6.33 -0.88
N ALA A 103 17.99 -5.92 -2.05
CA ALA A 103 18.39 -6.47 -3.35
C ALA A 103 19.89 -6.25 -3.65
N GLY A 104 20.42 -5.06 -3.36
CA GLY A 104 21.84 -4.76 -3.51
C GLY A 104 22.75 -5.60 -2.60
N SER A 105 22.28 -5.95 -1.39
CA SER A 105 23.02 -6.81 -0.47
C SER A 105 23.03 -8.29 -0.87
N ALA A 106 21.95 -8.76 -1.49
CA ALA A 106 21.83 -10.14 -1.97
C ALA A 106 22.79 -10.41 -3.13
N SER A 107 22.88 -9.48 -4.10
CA SER A 107 23.81 -9.60 -5.23
C SER A 107 25.29 -9.60 -4.79
N LYS A 108 25.62 -8.97 -3.65
CA LYS A 108 26.99 -8.93 -3.10
C LYS A 108 27.40 -10.20 -2.34
N LYS A 109 26.45 -11.06 -1.94
CA LYS A 109 26.73 -12.35 -1.28
C LYS A 109 26.98 -13.50 -2.27
N GLU A 110 26.66 -13.30 -3.55
CA GLU A 110 26.84 -14.29 -4.62
C GLU A 110 28.15 -14.10 -5.42
N LEU A 111 29.02 -13.17 -4.97
CA LEU A 111 30.38 -12.90 -5.48
C LEU A 111 31.41 -13.22 -4.39
#